data_AF-A0A2N3B9I0-F1
#
_entry.id   AF-A0A2N3B9I0-F1
#
_cell.length_a   1.000
_cell.length_b   1.000
_cell.length_c   1.000
_cell.angle_alpha   90.00
_cell.angle_beta   90.00
_cell.angle_gamma   90.00
#
_symmetry.space_group_name_H-M   'P 1'
#
loop_
_entity.id
_entity.type
_entity.pdbx_description
1 polymer ?
#
loop_
_entity_poly.entity_id
_entity_poly.type
_entity_poly.pdbx_seq_one_letter_code
_entity_poly.pdbx_strand_id
1 'polypeptide(L)'
;IEHGYSLTRASKGEAVFTTADGGEEKVTADTLILCQGRKPCNGLAGALRGQGFTVHVIGDARQPRSYANAIHEAAYLVRQI
;
A
#
# COMPACT_ATOMS: atom_id res chain seq x y z
N ILE A 1 3.89 5.23 -12.74
CA ILE A 1 2.69 4.72 -13.44
C ILE A 1 2.59 5.56 -14.69
N GLU A 2 2.79 4.94 -15.84
CA GLU A 2 2.56 5.63 -17.12
C GLU A 2 1.13 6.15 -17.11
N HIS A 3 0.98 7.46 -17.21
CA HIS A 3 -0.33 8.10 -17.08
C HIS A 3 -1.15 7.67 -18.29
N GLY A 4 -2.13 6.79 -18.09
CA GLY A 4 -2.99 6.33 -19.17
C GLY A 4 -3.31 4.84 -19.18
N TYR A 5 -2.55 4.00 -18.48
CA TYR A 5 -2.83 2.55 -18.44
C TYR A 5 -3.48 2.14 -17.13
N SER A 6 -4.59 1.40 -17.22
CA SER A 6 -5.26 0.79 -16.08
C SER A 6 -5.38 -0.71 -16.30
N LEU A 7 -4.79 -1.52 -15.42
CA LEU A 7 -4.91 -2.98 -15.48
C LEU A 7 -6.36 -3.39 -15.19
N THR A 8 -7.02 -4.05 -16.14
CA THR A 8 -8.41 -4.52 -16.02
C THR A 8 -8.51 -6.03 -15.84
N ARG A 9 -7.58 -6.78 -16.42
CA ARG A 9 -7.55 -8.24 -16.31
C ARG A 9 -6.12 -8.76 -16.28
N ALA A 10 -5.86 -9.75 -15.43
CA ALA A 10 -4.63 -10.53 -15.46
C ALA A 10 -5.00 -12.01 -15.53
N SER A 11 -4.39 -12.73 -16.47
CA SER A 11 -4.57 -14.16 -16.68
C SER A 11 -3.21 -14.82 -16.88
N LYS A 12 -3.18 -16.14 -17.10
CA LYS A 12 -1.92 -16.85 -17.34
C LYS A 12 -1.32 -16.38 -18.67
N GLY A 13 -0.15 -15.74 -18.60
CA GLY A 13 0.62 -15.30 -19.77
C GLY A 13 0.19 -13.97 -20.37
N GLU A 14 -0.83 -13.29 -19.84
CA GLU A 14 -1.38 -12.06 -20.41
C GLU A 14 -1.90 -11.10 -19.33
N ALA A 15 -1.64 -9.81 -19.52
CA ALA A 15 -2.25 -8.72 -18.80
C ALA A 15 -2.95 -7.78 -19.79
N VAL A 16 -4.17 -7.35 -19.45
CA VAL A 16 -4.98 -6.44 -20.27
C VAL A 16 -5.14 -5.12 -19.57
N PHE A 17 -4.89 -4.04 -20.29
CA PHE A 17 -4.95 -2.68 -19.81
C PHE A 17 -5.93 -1.87 -20.64
N THR A 18 -6.66 -0.95 -20.00
CA THR A 18 -7.34 0.14 -20.69
C THR A 18 -6.36 1.29 -20.87
N THR A 19 -6.28 1.83 -22.08
CA THR A 19 -5.41 2.96 -22.45
C THR A 19 -6.11 4.31 -22.22
N ALA A 20 -5.37 5.42 -22.32
CA ALA A 20 -5.90 6.76 -22.02
C ALA A 20 -7.02 7.20 -22.97
N ASP A 21 -7.00 6.69 -24.20
CA ASP A 21 -7.99 6.91 -25.25
C ASP A 21 -9.17 5.91 -25.18
N GLY A 22 -9.20 5.05 -24.16
CA GLY A 22 -10.29 4.09 -23.93
C GLY A 22 -10.16 2.78 -24.71
N GLY A 23 -9.05 2.58 -25.41
CA GLY A 23 -8.72 1.31 -26.06
C GLY A 23 -8.31 0.22 -25.06
N GLU A 24 -8.11 -0.99 -25.58
CA GLU A 24 -7.52 -2.10 -24.83
C GLU A 24 -6.14 -2.45 -25.39
N GLU A 25 -5.15 -2.60 -24.51
CA GLU A 25 -3.85 -3.15 -24.84
C GLU A 25 -3.63 -4.47 -24.10
N LYS A 26 -3.10 -5.46 -24.83
CA LYS A 26 -2.75 -6.78 -24.28
C LYS A 26 -1.24 -6.95 -24.28
N VAL A 27 -0.70 -7.22 -23.11
CA VAL A 27 0.74 -7.45 -22.91
C VAL A 27 0.93 -8.91 -22.53
N THR A 28 1.75 -9.63 -23.29
CA THR A 28 2.16 -10.99 -22.94
C THR A 28 3.31 -10.95 -21.94
N ALA A 29 3.21 -11.71 -20.87
CA ALA A 29 4.25 -11.76 -19.83
C ALA A 29 4.17 -13.08 -19.06
N ASP A 30 5.33 -13.67 -18.77
CA ASP A 30 5.42 -14.84 -17.87
C ASP A 30 5.15 -14.46 -16.41
N THR A 31 5.49 -13.23 -16.03
CA THR A 31 5.36 -12.72 -14.66
C THR A 31 4.82 -11.29 -14.66
N LEU A 32 3.78 -11.06 -13.86
CA LEU A 32 3.23 -9.73 -13.58
C LEU A 32 3.54 -9.33 -12.14
N ILE A 33 4.31 -8.26 -11.95
CA ILE A 33 4.64 -7.71 -10.63
C ILE A 33 3.69 -6.55 -10.30
N LEU A 34 2.89 -6.71 -9.24
CA LEU A 34 1.92 -5.69 -8.82
C LEU A 34 2.53 -4.74 -7.77
N CYS A 35 2.69 -3.47 -8.16
CA CYS A 35 3.23 -2.42 -7.29
C CYS A 35 2.17 -1.36 -6.91
N GLN A 36 0.92 -1.78 -6.67
CA GLN A 36 -0.25 -0.89 -6.50
C GLN A 36 -0.34 -0.21 -5.11
N GLY A 37 0.70 -0.32 -4.28
CA GLY A 37 0.74 0.26 -2.95
C GLY A 37 0.84 -0.78 -1.84
N ARG A 38 0.63 -0.33 -0.60
CA ARG A 38 0.85 -1.11 0.62
C ARG A 38 -0.37 -0.99 1.53
N LYS A 39 -0.67 -2.06 2.28
CA LYS A 39 -1.68 -2.05 3.35
C LYS A 39 -0.99 -1.95 4.71
N PRO A 40 -1.58 -1.26 5.70
CA PRO A 40 -1.04 -1.25 7.06
C PRO A 40 -0.95 -2.67 7.63
N CYS A 41 0.13 -2.98 8.34
CA CYS A 41 0.28 -4.22 9.11
C CYS A 41 0.20 -3.88 10.61
N ASN A 42 -0.97 -4.06 11.21
CA ASN A 42 -1.26 -3.64 12.58
C ASN A 42 -2.11 -4.64 13.38
N GLY A 43 -2.07 -5.92 13.00
CA GLY A 43 -2.84 -6.98 13.68
C GLY A 43 -2.58 -7.05 15.19
N LEU A 44 -1.33 -6.87 15.62
CA LEU A 44 -0.97 -6.84 17.04
C LEU A 44 -1.64 -5.70 17.80
N ALA A 45 -1.73 -4.50 17.21
CA ALA A 45 -2.42 -3.37 17.84
C ALA A 45 -3.91 -3.66 18.03
N GLY A 46 -4.53 -4.36 17.07
CA GLY A 46 -5.89 -4.87 17.21
C GLY A 46 -6.03 -5.88 18.35
N ALA A 47 -5.09 -6.82 18.46
CA ALA A 47 -5.10 -7.85 19.50
C ALA A 47 -4.92 -7.29 20.93
N LEU A 48 -4.18 -6.19 21.08
CA LEU A 48 -3.96 -5.51 22.36
C LEU A 48 -5.10 -4.58 22.77
N ARG A 49 -6.08 -4.33 21.88
CA ARG A 49 -7.20 -3.44 22.17
C ARG A 49 -8.04 -3.99 23.33
N GLY A 50 -8.21 -3.19 24.38
CA GLY A 50 -8.98 -3.58 25.56
C GLY A 50 -8.22 -4.42 26.59
N GLN A 51 -6.93 -4.72 26.37
CA GLN A 51 -6.10 -5.49 27.29
C GLN A 51 -5.45 -4.65 28.41
N GLY A 52 -5.88 -3.40 28.61
CA GLY A 52 -5.34 -2.52 29.64
C GLY A 52 -4.01 -1.82 29.28
N PHE A 53 -3.50 -2.01 28.06
CA PHE A 53 -2.30 -1.32 27.58
C PHE A 53 -2.64 -0.02 26.87
N THR A 54 -1.83 1.02 27.10
CA THR A 54 -1.75 2.17 26.20
C THR A 54 -0.97 1.76 24.95
N VAL A 55 -1.63 1.76 23.80
CA VAL A 55 -1.05 1.31 22.52
C VAL A 55 -0.96 2.49 21.55
N HIS A 56 0.25 2.79 21.09
CA HIS A 56 0.50 3.75 20.02
C HIS A 56 0.92 3.02 18.74
N VAL A 57 0.22 3.28 17.64
CA VAL A 57 0.56 2.74 16.31
C VAL A 57 1.16 3.86 15.48
N ILE A 58 2.38 3.69 15.00
CA ILE A 58 3.10 4.69 14.20
C ILE A 58 3.63 4.13 12.88
N GLY A 59 4.03 5.03 11.98
CA GLY A 59 4.66 4.66 10.71
C GLY A 59 3.71 3.91 9.79
N ASP A 60 4.24 2.98 9.00
CA ASP A 60 3.47 2.24 7.99
C ASP A 60 2.42 1.30 8.61
N ALA A 61 2.62 0.86 9.85
CA ALA A 61 1.60 0.11 10.60
C ALA A 61 0.35 0.95 10.87
N ARG A 62 0.50 2.28 10.99
CA ARG A 62 -0.66 3.19 11.06
C ARG A 62 -1.17 3.53 9.67
N GLN A 63 -0.27 3.98 8.80
CA GLN A 63 -0.60 4.43 7.45
C GLN A 63 0.64 4.40 6.54
N PRO A 64 0.71 3.47 5.56
CA PRO A 64 1.81 3.38 4.62
C PRO A 64 2.05 4.67 3.83
N ARG A 65 3.23 5.28 4.02
CA ARG A 65 3.62 6.56 3.40
C ARG A 65 5.12 6.58 3.10
N SER A 66 5.71 7.75 2.87
CA SER A 66 7.17 7.86 2.77
C SER A 66 7.84 7.56 4.11
N TYR A 67 9.08 7.08 4.08
CA TYR A 67 9.86 6.81 5.29
C TYR A 67 10.02 8.06 6.17
N ALA A 68 10.12 9.26 5.57
CA ALA A 68 10.21 10.52 6.29
C ALA A 68 8.97 10.76 7.17
N ASN A 69 7.77 10.41 6.69
CA ASN A 69 6.54 10.51 7.50
C ASN A 69 6.61 9.63 8.75
N ALA A 70 7.16 8.42 8.65
CA ALA A 70 7.31 7.52 9.80
C ALA A 70 8.27 8.09 10.86
N ILE A 71 9.39 8.68 10.41
CA ILE A 71 10.39 9.31 11.28
C ILE A 71 9.78 10.54 11.97
N HIS A 72 9.15 11.44 11.23
CA HIS A 72 8.54 12.65 11.78
C HIS A 72 7.45 12.33 12.80
N GLU A 73 6.63 11.32 12.50
CA GLU A 73 5.59 10.88 13.40
C GLU A 73 6.14 10.33 14.72
N ALA A 74 7.17 9.48 14.66
CA ALA A 74 7.83 8.96 15.86
C ALA A 74 8.42 10.10 16.70
N ALA A 75 9.12 11.03 16.05
CA ALA A 75 9.73 12.18 16.72
C ALA A 75 8.69 13.13 17.35
N TYR A 76 7.48 13.20 16.79
CA TYR A 76 6.39 13.99 17.37
C TYR A 76 5.77 13.27 18.58
N LEU A 77 5.45 11.99 18.44
CA LEU A 77 4.82 11.20 19.51
C LEU A 77 5.67 11.19 20.79
N VAL A 78 6.99 11.00 20.67
CA VAL A 78 7.89 10.93 21.84
C VAL A 78 7.96 12.24 22.63
N ARG A 79 7.53 13.37 22.05
CA ARG A 79 7.47 14.66 22.76
C ARG A 79 6.15 14.85 23.51
N GLN A 80 5.20 13.93 23.35
CA GLN A 80 3.85 14.00 23.91
C GLN A 80 3.60 12.93 24.98
N ILE A 81 4.56 12.03 25.20
CA ILE A 81 4.57 10.99 26.24
C ILE A 81 5.67 11.35 27.23
#